data_AF-A0A8J6QRA0-F1
#
_entry.id   AF-A0A8J6QRA0-F1
#
_cell.length_a   1.000
_cell.length_b   1.000
_cell.length_c   1.000
_cell.angle_alpha   90.00
_cell.angle_beta   90.00
_cell.angle_gamma   90.00
#
_symmetry.space_group_name_H-M   'P 1'
#
loop_
_entity.id
_entity.type
_entity.pdbx_description
1 polymer ?
#
loop_
_entity_poly.entity_id
_entity_poly.type
_entity_poly.pdbx_seq_one_letter_code
_entity_poly.pdbx_strand_id
1 'polypeptide(L)' 'MVYANGTRNSLKAFRSRSPKRLTITIPYTVFRALETRSAEEGRSLSNLAAYLLEKSLPPLAPEGQ' A
#
# COMPACT_ATOMS: atom_id res chain seq x y z
N MET A 1 20.39 -2.63 -38.65
CA MET A 1 20.72 -2.80 -37.22
C MET A 1 19.73 -1.97 -36.42
N VAL A 2 18.74 -2.62 -35.78
CA VAL A 2 17.68 -1.95 -35.00
C VAL A 2 18.10 -1.94 -33.54
N TYR A 3 18.19 -0.76 -32.93
CA TYR A 3 18.66 -0.60 -31.55
C TYR A 3 17.58 -1.03 -30.55
N ALA A 4 17.79 -2.17 -29.90
CA ALA A 4 16.99 -2.63 -28.76
C ALA A 4 17.36 -1.81 -27.49
N ASN A 5 16.68 -0.68 -27.28
CA ASN A 5 16.90 0.18 -26.10
C ASN A 5 15.64 0.40 -25.23
N GLY A 6 14.58 -0.40 -25.39
CA GLY A 6 13.32 -0.24 -24.67
C GLY A 6 13.19 -0.97 -23.32
N THR A 7 14.07 -1.90 -22.98
CA THR A 7 13.81 -2.90 -21.91
C THR A 7 14.46 -2.62 -20.55
N ARG A 8 15.10 -1.45 -20.35
CA ARG A 8 15.79 -1.14 -19.07
C ARG A 8 14.98 -0.33 -18.07
N ASN A 9 13.86 0.28 -18.48
CA ASN A 9 13.12 1.21 -17.61
C ASN A 9 12.02 0.52 -16.77
N SER A 10 11.42 -0.56 -17.27
CA SER A 10 10.34 -1.28 -16.57
C SER A 10 10.84 -1.98 -15.30
N LEU A 11 12.02 -2.62 -15.34
CA LEU A 11 12.61 -3.32 -14.19
C LEU A 11 13.06 -2.38 -13.06
N LYS A 12 13.26 -1.08 -13.34
CA LYS A 12 13.57 -0.06 -12.32
C LYS A 12 12.33 0.36 -11.52
N ALA A 13 11.16 0.38 -12.15
CA ALA A 13 9.90 0.78 -11.50
C ALA A 13 9.45 -0.22 -10.43
N PHE A 14 9.64 -1.52 -10.65
CA PHE A 14 9.32 -2.56 -9.66
C PHE A 14 10.30 -2.62 -8.48
N ARG A 15 11.55 -2.19 -8.67
CA ARG A 15 12.61 -2.17 -7.64
C ARG A 15 12.54 -0.99 -6.68
N SER A 16 11.64 -0.03 -6.90
CA SER A 16 11.44 1.15 -6.02
C SER A 16 10.22 1.04 -5.09
N ARG A 17 9.67 -0.17 -4.91
CA ARG A 17 8.51 -0.42 -4.02
C ARG A 17 8.93 -0.52 -2.55
N SER A 18 9.76 0.42 -2.08
CA SER A 18 9.98 0.57 -0.65
C SER A 18 8.68 1.03 0.02
N PRO A 19 8.33 0.51 1.21
CA PRO A 19 7.20 1.01 1.97
C PRO A 19 7.29 2.53 2.12
N LYS A 20 6.18 3.22 1.86
CA LYS A 20 6.08 4.67 2.01
C LYS A 20 5.31 4.98 3.30
N ARG A 21 5.85 5.88 4.13
CA ARG A 21 5.16 6.33 5.34
C ARG A 21 4.07 7.31 4.97
N LEU A 22 2.84 6.98 5.34
CA LEU A 22 1.68 7.86 5.24
C LEU A 22 1.30 8.33 6.65
N THR A 23 1.10 9.63 6.82
CA THR A 23 0.55 10.21 8.06
C THR A 23 -0.72 10.97 7.70
N ILE A 24 -1.83 10.61 8.32
CA ILE A 24 -3.15 11.18 8.08
C ILE A 24 -3.83 11.50 9.40
N THR A 25 -4.63 12.55 9.42
CA THR A 25 -5.54 12.84 10.53
C THR A 25 -6.88 12.17 10.23
N ILE A 26 -7.42 11.40 11.18
CA ILE A 26 -8.69 10.69 11.04
C ILE A 26 -9.67 11.09 12.15
N PRO A 27 -10.98 10.94 11.94
CA PRO A 27 -11.96 11.18 13.00
C PRO A 27 -11.73 10.28 14.21
N TYR A 28 -11.99 10.80 15.42
CA TYR A 28 -11.81 10.06 16.67
C TYR A 28 -12.61 8.74 16.72
N THR A 29 -13.82 8.73 16.15
CA THR A 29 -14.66 7.54 16.07
C THR A 29 -14.00 6.40 15.29
N VAL A 30 -13.32 6.74 14.19
CA VAL A 30 -12.56 5.77 13.38
C VAL A 30 -11.34 5.27 14.15
N PHE A 31 -10.62 6.18 14.82
CA PHE A 31 -9.49 5.79 15.68
C PHE A 31 -9.90 4.79 16.75
N ARG A 32 -11.03 5.02 17.45
CA ARG A 32 -11.52 4.10 18.49
C ARG A 32 -11.90 2.74 17.94
N ALA A 33 -12.58 2.69 16.80
CA ALA A 33 -12.91 1.43 16.14
C ALA A 33 -11.64 0.64 15.74
N LEU A 34 -10.60 1.33 15.25
CA LEU A 34 -9.31 0.72 14.93
C LEU A 34 -8.61 0.22 16.20
N GLU A 35 -8.62 1.00 17.28
CA GLU A 35 -8.00 0.65 18.57
C GLU A 35 -8.60 -0.63 19.16
N THR A 36 -9.93 -0.70 19.25
CA THR A 36 -10.65 -1.89 19.75
C THR A 36 -10.32 -3.12 18.91
N ARG A 37 -10.46 -3.02 17.59
CA ARG A 37 -10.20 -4.14 16.68
C ARG A 37 -8.73 -4.58 16.68
N SER A 38 -7.80 -3.63 16.79
CA SER A 38 -6.37 -3.91 16.86
C SER A 38 -6.01 -4.71 18.11
N ALA A 39 -6.63 -4.36 19.25
CA ALA A 39 -6.45 -5.09 20.51
C ALA A 39 -7.06 -6.50 20.44
N GLU A 40 -8.26 -6.65 19.88
CA GLU A 40 -8.93 -7.94 19.68
C GLU A 40 -8.12 -8.88 18.76
N GLU A 41 -7.55 -8.35 17.68
CA GLU A 41 -6.77 -9.13 16.71
C GLU A 41 -5.30 -9.35 17.14
N GLY A 42 -4.86 -8.74 18.24
CA GLY A 42 -3.49 -8.86 18.75
C GLY A 42 -2.41 -8.31 17.81
N ARG A 43 -2.74 -7.30 16.98
CA ARG A 43 -1.81 -6.66 16.03
C ARG A 43 -1.66 -5.18 16.33
N SER A 44 -0.66 -4.53 15.72
CA SER A 44 -0.49 -3.09 15.86
C SER A 44 -1.49 -2.31 15.00
N LEU A 45 -1.85 -1.11 15.46
CA LEU A 45 -2.75 -0.19 14.73
C LEU A 45 -2.28 0.07 13.30
N SER A 46 -0.98 0.31 13.11
CA SER A 46 -0.40 0.56 11.78
C SER A 46 -0.52 -0.65 10.87
N ASN A 47 -0.37 -1.87 11.40
CA ASN A 47 -0.52 -3.09 10.62
C ASN A 47 -1.98 -3.33 10.22
N LEU A 48 -2.93 -3.15 11.16
CA LEU A 48 -4.36 -3.23 10.87
C LEU A 48 -4.76 -2.19 9.81
N ALA A 49 -4.30 -0.94 9.96
CA ALA A 49 -4.60 0.11 9.00
C ALA A 49 -4.06 -0.22 7.60
N ALA A 50 -2.83 -0.71 7.49
CA ALA A 50 -2.26 -1.14 6.21
C ALA A 50 -3.09 -2.26 5.57
N TYR A 51 -3.45 -3.28 6.35
CA TYR A 51 -4.31 -4.38 5.88
C TYR A 51 -5.67 -3.89 5.37
N LEU A 52 -6.32 -2.98 6.09
CA LEU A 52 -7.62 -2.44 5.69
C LEU A 52 -7.51 -1.61 4.40
N LEU A 53 -6.46 -0.82 4.26
CA LEU A 53 -6.19 -0.05 3.04
C LEU A 53 -5.98 -0.99 1.85
N GLU A 54 -5.14 -2.02 1.99
CA GLU A 54 -4.89 -3.03 0.97
C GLU A 54 -6.15 -3.80 0.56
N LYS A 55 -7.05 -4.09 1.50
CA LYS A 55 -8.34 -4.74 1.22
C LYS A 55 -9.35 -3.81 0.55
N SER A 56 -9.30 -2.52 0.85
CA SER A 56 -10.25 -1.53 0.32
C SER A 56 -9.90 -1.06 -1.10
N LEU A 57 -8.61 -1.09 -1.45
CA LEU A 57 -8.15 -0.67 -2.76
C LEU A 57 -8.18 -1.86 -3.72
N PRO A 58 -8.68 -1.69 -4.95
CA PRO A 58 -8.56 -2.71 -5.96
C PRO A 58 -7.07 -2.99 -6.24
N PRO A 59 -6.69 -4.22 -6.61
CA PRO A 59 -5.35 -4.48 -7.10
C PRO A 59 -5.09 -3.50 -8.25
N LEU A 60 -3.96 -2.80 -8.18
CA LEU A 60 -3.55 -1.86 -9.22
C LEU A 60 -3.62 -2.62 -10.54
N ALA A 61 -4.59 -2.28 -11.39
CA ALA A 61 -4.66 -2.85 -12.72
C ALA A 61 -3.28 -2.58 -13.36
N PRO A 62 -2.66 -3.58 -14.00
CA PRO A 62 -1.42 -3.32 -14.71
C PRO A 62 -1.71 -2.21 -15.70
N GLU A 63 -1.04 -1.07 -15.53
CA GLU A 63 -1.14 0.01 -16.51
C GLU A 63 -0.72 -0.56 -17.86
N GLY A 64 -1.61 -0.38 -18.84
CA GLY A 64 -1.57 -0.75 -20.26
C GLY A 64 -0.47 -1.67 -20.80
N GLN A 65 -0.96 -2.69 -21.52
CA GLN A 65 -0.32 -3.35 -22.66
C GLN A 65 0.30 -2.37 -23.66
#